data_AF-G0U4F8-F1
#
_entry.id   AF-G0U4F8-F1
#
_cell.length_a   1.000
_cell.length_b   1.000
_cell.length_c   1.000
_cell.angle_alpha   90.00
_cell.angle_beta   90.00
_cell.angle_gamma   90.00
#
_symmetry.space_group_name_H-M   'P 1'
#
loop_
_entity.id
_entity.type
_entity.pdbx_description
1 polymer ?
#
loop_
_entity_poly.entity_id
_entity_poly.type
_entity_poly.pdbx_seq_one_letter_code
_entity_poly.pdbx_strand_id
1 'polypeptide(L)'
;MPEEPTRTLPAPDVLRSMLQGVRVEYGSLVSFRDEPAFEMVMRLNQRHKGKLVAAVLTKTEVASDKRDDWVTSSSAEARMIFVPELYEALLDEEMQKWLDPFRSRNEGRKERRRGDTDSSDDGGDAAEDYYETNFDHYDP
;
A
#
# COMPACT_ATOMS: atom_id res chain seq x y z
N MET A 1 42.72 -28.47 15.38
CA MET A 1 41.43 -27.78 15.24
C MET A 1 41.66 -26.62 14.28
N PRO A 2 41.21 -26.67 13.02
CA PRO A 2 41.29 -25.49 12.15
C PRO A 2 40.21 -24.49 12.60
N GLU A 3 40.61 -23.27 12.92
CA GLU A 3 39.69 -22.18 13.25
C GLU A 3 38.95 -21.73 11.99
N GLU A 4 37.62 -21.65 12.07
CA GLU A 4 36.79 -21.11 11.01
C GLU A 4 37.06 -19.60 10.86
N PRO A 5 37.40 -19.10 9.65
CA PRO A 5 37.56 -17.68 9.44
C PRO A 5 36.19 -17.01 9.55
N THR A 6 35.98 -16.27 10.64
CA THR A 6 34.84 -15.38 10.82
C THR A 6 34.87 -14.36 9.67
N ARG A 7 33.99 -14.55 8.69
CA ARG A 7 33.84 -13.62 7.56
C ARG A 7 33.21 -12.33 8.08
N THR A 8 34.03 -11.44 8.60
CA THR A 8 33.63 -10.08 8.91
C THR A 8 33.25 -9.41 7.59
N LEU A 9 31.96 -9.09 7.43
CA LEU A 9 31.52 -8.34 6.26
C LEU A 9 32.28 -7.00 6.24
N PRO A 10 32.82 -6.59 5.08
CA PRO A 10 33.54 -5.33 4.98
C PRO A 10 32.61 -4.18 5.39
N ALA A 11 33.17 -3.22 6.11
CA ALA A 11 32.45 -2.01 6.50
C ALA A 11 31.84 -1.34 5.24
N PRO A 12 30.64 -0.76 5.34
CA PRO A 12 29.91 -0.21 4.18
C PRO A 12 30.71 0.82 3.39
N ASP A 13 31.62 1.54 4.04
CA ASP A 13 32.49 2.53 3.39
C ASP A 13 33.55 1.89 2.47
N VAL A 14 34.02 0.68 2.81
CA VAL A 14 34.95 -0.09 1.96
C VAL A 14 34.22 -0.59 0.71
N LEU A 15 32.99 -1.09 0.85
CA LEU A 15 32.15 -1.50 -0.27
C LEU A 15 31.87 -0.34 -1.24
N ARG A 16 31.59 0.86 -0.72
CA ARG A 16 31.39 2.06 -1.55
C ARG A 16 32.61 2.43 -2.39
N SER A 17 33.81 2.26 -1.83
CA SER A 17 35.06 2.55 -2.55
C SER A 17 35.34 1.60 -3.71
N MET A 18 34.87 0.34 -3.60
CA MET A 18 35.05 -0.69 -4.63
C MET A 18 33.98 -0.65 -5.72
N LEU A 19 32.81 -0.08 -5.42
CA LEU A 19 31.65 -0.05 -6.31
C LEU A 19 31.48 1.33 -6.96
N GLN A 20 32.40 1.70 -7.86
CA GLN A 20 32.30 2.95 -8.60
C GLN A 20 31.01 2.97 -9.45
N GLY A 21 30.24 4.05 -9.34
CA GLY A 21 28.96 4.23 -10.04
C GLY A 21 27.75 3.57 -9.36
N VAL A 22 27.95 2.87 -8.23
CA VAL A 22 26.85 2.28 -7.46
C VAL A 22 26.34 3.29 -6.43
N ARG A 23 25.03 3.50 -6.41
CA ARG A 23 24.35 4.25 -5.35
C ARG A 23 23.79 3.27 -4.34
N VAL A 24 24.08 3.49 -3.07
CA VAL A 24 23.51 2.73 -1.96
C VAL A 24 22.39 3.56 -1.36
N GLU A 25 21.20 2.98 -1.29
CA GLU A 25 20.03 3.57 -0.67
C GLU A 25 19.56 2.67 0.47
N TYR A 26 19.18 3.27 1.59
CA TYR A 26 18.59 2.55 2.72
C TYR A 26 17.07 2.51 2.55
N GLY A 27 16.48 1.42 3.00
CA GLY A 27 15.04 1.21 2.90
C GLY A 27 14.64 -0.22 3.23
N SER A 28 13.38 -0.52 2.93
CA SER A 28 12.73 -1.76 3.30
C SER A 28 12.50 -2.65 2.09
N LEU A 29 12.75 -3.95 2.29
CA LEU A 29 12.37 -4.99 1.36
C LEU A 29 11.03 -5.58 1.80
N VAL A 30 9.99 -5.39 0.99
CA VAL A 30 8.61 -5.82 1.30
C VAL A 30 8.24 -6.97 0.39
N SER A 31 7.85 -8.11 0.97
CA SER A 31 7.38 -9.28 0.24
C SER A 31 5.86 -9.38 0.29
N PHE A 32 5.21 -9.59 -0.86
CA PHE A 32 3.78 -9.83 -0.94
C PHE A 32 3.48 -11.32 -1.06
N ARG A 33 2.47 -11.78 -0.31
CA ARG A 33 1.95 -13.16 -0.40
C ARG A 33 0.86 -13.29 -1.45
N ASP A 34 0.08 -12.23 -1.62
CA ASP A 34 -1.08 -12.19 -2.48
C ASP A 34 -0.91 -11.16 -3.60
N GLU A 35 -1.45 -11.51 -4.77
CA GLU A 35 -1.44 -10.66 -5.96
C GLU A 35 -2.14 -9.31 -5.76
N PRO A 36 -3.33 -9.27 -5.11
CA PRO A 36 -4.06 -8.01 -4.98
C PRO A 36 -3.31 -6.98 -4.13
N ALA A 37 -2.66 -7.37 -3.02
CA ALA A 37 -1.87 -6.45 -2.22
C ALA A 37 -0.71 -5.83 -3.02
N PHE A 38 -0.01 -6.64 -3.82
CA PHE A 38 1.05 -6.14 -4.70
C PHE A 38 0.49 -5.12 -5.71
N GLU A 39 -0.61 -5.44 -6.38
CA GLU A 39 -1.23 -4.50 -7.32
C GLU A 39 -1.66 -3.19 -6.66
N MET A 40 -2.24 -3.26 -5.46
CA MET A 40 -2.64 -2.07 -4.70
C MET A 40 -1.45 -1.16 -4.42
N VAL A 41 -0.31 -1.73 -4.02
CA VAL A 41 0.93 -0.97 -3.82
C VAL A 41 1.47 -0.39 -5.13
N MET A 42 1.40 -1.13 -6.24
CA MET A 42 1.79 -0.60 -7.54
C MET A 42 0.89 0.56 -8.01
N ARG A 43 -0.41 0.50 -7.75
CA ARG A 43 -1.35 1.61 -8.00
C ARG A 43 -1.04 2.81 -7.10
N LEU A 44 -0.71 2.58 -5.83
CA LEU A 44 -0.26 3.63 -4.92
C LEU A 44 1.04 4.28 -5.45
N ASN A 45 2.01 3.49 -5.89
CA ASN A 45 3.25 3.99 -6.48
C ASN A 45 3.00 4.93 -7.67
N GLN A 46 2.04 4.60 -8.55
CA GLN A 46 1.64 5.48 -9.65
C GLN A 46 1.12 6.84 -9.17
N ARG A 47 0.32 6.88 -8.09
CA ARG A 47 -0.15 8.13 -7.47
C ARG A 47 1.01 8.98 -6.94
N HIS A 48 2.10 8.34 -6.52
CA HIS A 48 3.34 8.98 -6.08
C HIS A 48 4.39 9.16 -7.19
N LYS A 49 3.95 9.18 -8.46
CA LYS A 49 4.82 9.40 -9.65
C LYS A 49 5.98 8.39 -9.76
N GLY A 50 5.76 7.16 -9.28
CA GLY A 50 6.75 6.08 -9.35
C GLY A 50 7.88 6.17 -8.34
N LYS A 51 7.80 7.04 -7.32
CA LYS A 51 8.87 7.25 -6.34
C LYS A 51 8.82 6.32 -5.12
N LEU A 52 7.66 5.69 -4.87
CA LEU A 52 7.45 4.86 -3.69
C LEU A 52 8.19 3.52 -3.79
N VAL A 53 8.25 2.95 -4.99
CA VAL A 53 8.98 1.70 -5.25
C VAL A 53 10.21 2.02 -6.08
N ALA A 54 11.39 1.76 -5.52
CA ALA A 54 12.65 1.98 -6.22
C ALA A 54 13.09 0.75 -7.04
N ALA A 55 12.69 -0.46 -6.63
CA ALA A 55 12.91 -1.67 -7.42
C ALA A 55 11.81 -2.72 -7.17
N VAL A 56 11.53 -3.50 -8.20
CA VAL A 56 10.69 -4.71 -8.12
C VAL A 56 11.60 -5.90 -8.35
N LEU A 57 11.57 -6.86 -7.42
CA LEU A 57 12.36 -8.07 -7.45
C LEU A 57 11.40 -9.26 -7.60
N THR A 58 11.38 -9.84 -8.78
CA THR A 58 10.68 -11.10 -9.05
C THR A 58 11.71 -12.23 -9.01
N LYS A 59 11.46 -13.27 -8.19
CA LYS A 59 12.33 -14.44 -8.17
C LYS A 59 12.08 -15.26 -9.43
N THR A 60 12.77 -14.93 -10.51
CA THR A 60 12.76 -15.73 -11.73
C THR A 60 13.55 -17.00 -11.46
N GLU A 61 12.86 -18.11 -11.21
CA GLU A 61 13.51 -19.42 -11.25
C GLU A 61 13.84 -19.73 -12.72
N VAL A 62 15.03 -19.31 -13.15
CA VAL A 62 15.74 -19.69 -14.39
C VAL A 62 14.81 -20.08 -15.55
N ALA A 63 14.23 -19.08 -16.23
CA ALA A 63 13.59 -19.29 -17.53
C ALA A 63 14.43 -18.60 -18.62
N SER A 64 15.21 -19.43 -19.30
CA SER A 64 15.78 -19.28 -20.63
C SER A 64 15.26 -18.09 -21.46
N ASP A 65 16.18 -17.21 -21.84
CA ASP A 65 16.31 -16.57 -23.15
C ASP A 65 15.04 -16.53 -24.03
N LYS A 66 14.07 -15.67 -23.69
CA LYS A 66 13.09 -15.15 -24.66
C LYS A 66 12.77 -13.70 -24.35
N ARG A 67 13.10 -12.87 -25.33
CA ARG A 67 12.78 -11.44 -25.41
C ARG A 67 11.28 -11.24 -25.55
N ASP A 68 10.83 -10.11 -25.00
CA ASP A 68 9.61 -9.39 -25.35
C ASP A 68 8.28 -10.17 -25.25
N ASP A 69 7.61 -10.09 -24.09
CA ASP A 69 6.27 -9.51 -24.03
C ASP A 69 5.87 -9.17 -22.58
N TRP A 70 5.41 -7.95 -22.37
CA TRP A 70 4.86 -7.46 -21.11
C TRP A 70 3.40 -7.95 -21.01
N VAL A 71 3.17 -9.20 -20.60
CA VAL A 71 1.86 -9.65 -20.12
C VAL A 71 2.03 -10.71 -19.02
N THR A 72 1.71 -10.28 -17.80
CA THR A 72 1.21 -11.06 -16.64
C THR A 72 1.28 -12.59 -16.77
N SER A 73 2.36 -13.18 -16.27
CA SER A 73 2.40 -14.60 -15.94
C SER A 73 2.16 -14.77 -14.44
N SER A 74 0.97 -15.27 -14.09
CA SER A 74 0.53 -15.64 -12.74
C SER A 74 1.24 -16.92 -12.25
N SER A 75 2.57 -16.91 -12.21
CA SER A 75 3.31 -17.89 -11.41
C SER A 75 3.44 -17.31 -10.01
N ALA A 76 3.35 -18.16 -8.98
CA ALA A 76 3.48 -17.81 -7.56
C ALA A 76 4.92 -17.40 -7.21
N GLU A 77 5.49 -16.46 -7.96
CA GLU A 77 6.76 -15.83 -7.67
C GLU A 77 6.54 -14.90 -6.48
N ALA A 78 7.33 -15.08 -5.43
CA ALA A 78 7.38 -14.13 -4.32
C ALA A 78 7.76 -12.77 -4.90
N ARG A 79 6.79 -11.85 -4.95
CA ARG A 79 6.98 -10.49 -5.46
C ARG A 79 7.52 -9.66 -4.31
N MET A 80 8.77 -9.25 -4.44
CA MET A 80 9.39 -8.36 -3.49
C MET A 80 9.54 -6.98 -4.11
N ILE A 81 9.41 -5.95 -3.30
CA ILE A 81 9.68 -4.57 -3.70
C ILE A 81 10.70 -3.96 -2.73
N PHE A 82 11.53 -3.08 -3.25
CA PHE A 82 12.36 -2.20 -2.44
C PHE A 82 11.71 -0.82 -2.34
N VAL A 83 11.50 -0.38 -1.11
CA VAL A 83 10.86 0.89 -0.74
C VAL A 83 11.91 1.76 -0.05
N PRO A 84 12.24 2.94 -0.58
CA PRO A 84 13.15 3.86 0.10
C PRO A 84 12.66 4.25 1.49
N GLU A 85 13.58 4.47 2.41
CA GLU A 85 13.29 4.86 3.81
C GLU A 85 12.30 6.03 3.93
N LEU A 86 12.38 7.00 3.01
CA LEU A 86 11.48 8.16 2.95
C LEU A 86 9.99 7.78 2.80
N TYR A 87 9.69 6.62 2.24
CA TYR A 87 8.33 6.17 1.92
C TYR A 87 7.84 5.01 2.79
N GLU A 88 8.65 4.52 3.73
CA GLU A 88 8.29 3.39 4.60
C GLU A 88 7.06 3.69 5.44
N ALA A 89 7.07 4.80 6.18
CA ALA A 89 5.95 5.19 7.03
C ALA A 89 4.66 5.41 6.21
N LEU A 90 4.78 5.99 5.01
CA LEU A 90 3.63 6.20 4.13
C LEU A 90 3.04 4.87 3.66
N LEU A 91 3.87 3.91 3.29
CA LEU A 91 3.41 2.59 2.87
C LEU A 91 2.74 1.87 4.04
N ASP A 92 3.32 1.90 5.24
CA ASP A 92 2.77 1.28 6.44
C ASP A 92 1.40 1.88 6.82
N GLU A 93 1.27 3.21 6.77
CA GLU A 93 0.01 3.90 7.02
C GLU A 93 -1.09 3.52 6.01
N GLU A 94 -0.76 3.48 4.72
CA GLU A 94 -1.71 3.08 3.68
C GLU A 94 -2.11 1.60 3.82
N MET A 95 -1.15 0.72 4.09
CA MET A 95 -1.43 -0.70 4.36
C MET A 95 -2.37 -0.86 5.55
N GLN A 96 -2.12 -0.11 6.63
CA GLN A 96 -2.99 -0.16 7.81
C GLN A 96 -4.40 0.34 7.50
N LYS A 97 -4.57 1.35 6.65
CA LYS A 97 -5.90 1.81 6.21
C LYS A 97 -6.64 0.75 5.39
N TRP A 98 -5.92 -0.01 4.56
CA TRP A 98 -6.53 -1.05 3.73
C TRP A 98 -6.92 -2.28 4.55
N LEU A 99 -6.15 -2.60 5.59
CA LEU A 99 -6.37 -3.78 6.43
C LEU A 99 -7.32 -3.53 7.61
N ASP A 100 -7.54 -2.27 8.01
CA ASP A 100 -8.37 -1.93 9.16
C ASP A 100 -9.79 -1.52 8.73
N PRO A 101 -10.79 -2.40 8.88
CA PRO A 101 -12.17 -2.11 8.48
C PRO A 101 -12.83 -1.00 9.30
N PHE A 102 -12.24 -0.58 10.43
CA PHE A 102 -12.79 0.43 11.32
C PHE A 102 -12.09 1.80 11.19
N ARG A 103 -10.94 1.90 10.52
CA ARG A 103 -10.21 3.17 10.34
C ARG A 103 -10.90 4.15 9.40
N SER A 104 -11.52 3.67 8.33
CA SER A 104 -12.26 4.53 7.38
C SER A 104 -13.36 5.37 8.06
N ARG A 105 -14.00 4.83 9.11
CA ARG A 105 -15.09 5.50 9.82
C ARG A 105 -14.63 6.71 10.66
N ASN A 106 -13.36 6.76 11.05
CA ASN A 106 -12.87 7.69 12.05
C ASN A 106 -12.21 8.93 11.44
N GLU A 107 -11.73 8.85 10.19
CA GLU A 107 -11.14 10.00 9.48
C GLU A 107 -12.21 11.04 9.10
N GLY A 108 -13.44 10.61 8.75
CA GLY A 108 -14.57 11.49 8.42
C GLY A 108 -15.29 12.14 9.62
N ARG A 109 -14.89 11.84 10.87
CA ARG A 109 -15.57 12.36 12.08
C ARG A 109 -14.90 13.55 12.75
N LYS A 110 -13.72 13.99 12.30
CA LYS A 110 -13.00 15.12 12.90
C LYS A 110 -13.51 16.50 12.48
N GLU A 111 -14.37 16.59 11.46
CA GLU A 111 -14.81 17.89 10.92
C GLU A 111 -16.16 18.40 11.47
N ARG A 112 -16.89 17.64 12.29
CA ARG A 112 -18.25 18.03 12.75
C ARG A 112 -18.34 18.46 14.22
N ARG A 113 -17.28 18.99 14.82
CA ARG A 113 -17.29 19.43 16.24
C ARG A 113 -16.72 20.83 16.49
N ARG A 114 -16.98 21.80 15.61
CA ARG A 114 -16.89 23.22 15.97
C ARG A 114 -18.05 24.00 15.36
N GLY A 115 -18.97 24.37 16.23
CA GLY A 115 -20.18 25.12 15.95
C GLY A 115 -21.07 25.13 17.19
N ASP A 116 -20.49 25.48 18.34
CA ASP A 116 -21.24 26.00 19.48
C ASP A 116 -21.87 27.33 19.01
N THR A 117 -23.15 27.28 18.65
CA THR A 117 -24.01 28.45 18.63
C THR A 117 -25.35 28.03 19.23
N ASP A 118 -25.44 28.31 20.52
CA ASP A 118 -26.63 28.65 21.29
C ASP A 118 -27.83 29.06 20.40
N SER A 119 -28.90 28.27 20.40
CA SER A 119 -30.25 28.81 20.17
C SER A 119 -31.31 27.81 20.65
N SER A 120 -32.09 28.30 21.60
CA SER A 120 -33.18 27.69 22.34
C SER A 120 -34.28 27.06 21.47
N ASP A 121 -34.87 26.00 22.02
CA ASP A 121 -36.32 25.79 22.19
C ASP A 121 -37.25 26.01 20.97
N ASP A 122 -37.70 24.91 20.36
CA ASP A 122 -39.12 24.77 19.98
C ASP A 122 -39.48 23.29 19.84
N GLY A 123 -40.62 22.91 20.41
CA GLY A 123 -41.07 21.53 20.58
C GLY A 123 -41.92 20.98 19.45
N GLY A 124 -42.32 19.71 19.63
CA GLY A 124 -43.30 19.00 18.80
C GLY A 124 -42.66 18.06 17.78
N ASP A 125 -43.18 16.88 17.49
CA ASP A 125 -44.22 16.05 18.07
C ASP A 125 -43.96 14.67 17.44
N ALA A 126 -44.19 13.60 18.20
CA ALA A 126 -44.12 12.26 17.67
C ALA A 126 -45.38 12.01 16.84
N ALA A 127 -45.24 11.89 15.53
CA ALA A 127 -46.31 11.42 14.67
C ALA A 127 -45.82 10.29 13.77
N GLU A 128 -46.47 9.15 13.97
CA GLU A 128 -46.36 7.91 13.23
C GLU A 128 -46.86 8.03 11.77
N ASP A 129 -46.55 6.98 11.01
CA ASP A 129 -47.23 6.48 9.80
C ASP A 129 -47.29 7.37 8.55
N TYR A 130 -46.71 6.86 7.45
CA TYR A 130 -47.49 6.22 6.37
C TYR A 130 -46.55 5.62 5.32
N TYR A 131 -46.77 4.34 5.02
CA TYR A 131 -46.21 3.57 3.92
C TYR A 131 -46.91 3.96 2.63
N GLU A 132 -46.16 4.29 1.58
CA GLU A 132 -46.69 4.18 0.22
C GLU A 132 -45.61 3.73 -0.76
N THR A 133 -45.66 2.43 -1.02
CA THR A 133 -45.03 1.72 -2.12
C THR A 133 -45.63 2.18 -3.45
N ASN A 134 -44.87 2.92 -4.27
CA ASN A 134 -45.21 3.07 -5.67
C ASN A 134 -44.61 1.92 -6.47
N PHE A 135 -45.48 0.92 -6.67
CA PHE A 135 -45.32 -0.20 -7.57
C PHE A 135 -45.56 0.23 -9.02
N ASP A 136 -44.92 -0.48 -9.94
CA ASP A 136 -44.73 -0.23 -11.36
C ASP A 136 -45.96 0.26 -12.16
N HIS A 137 -45.73 1.27 -13.01
CA HIS A 137 -46.61 1.59 -14.14
C HIS A 137 -46.00 1.02 -15.42
N TYR A 138 -46.57 -0.11 -15.84
CA TYR A 138 -46.43 -0.74 -17.15
C TYR A 138 -47.19 0.12 -18.18
N ASP A 139 -46.59 0.40 -19.35
CA ASP A 139 -47.31 0.93 -20.52
C ASP A 139 -47.06 -0.02 -21.72
N PRO A 140 -48.08 -0.32 -22.54
CA PRO A 140 -48.13 -1.47 -23.47
C PRO A 140 -47.38 -1.29 -24.79
#